data_AF-A0A953EHI3-F1
#
_entry.id   AF-A0A953EHI3-F1
#
_cell.length_a   1.000
_cell.length_b   1.000
_cell.length_c   1.000
_cell.angle_alpha   90.00
_cell.angle_beta   90.00
_cell.angle_gamma   90.00
#
_symmetry.space_group_name_H-M   'P 1'
#
loop_
_entity.id
_entity.type
_entity.pdbx_description
1 polymer ?
#
loop_
_entity_poly.entity_id
_entity_poly.type
_entity_poly.pdbx_seq_one_letter_code
_entity_poly.pdbx_strand_id
1 'polypeptide(L)'
;MDVFRISRRSALAAGLVTVMPLRRALAQAYPDRPIRWIVAYAAGGGTDTLARILGAAMSLRLGQPMVIENRPGAATNIGAEAAARSAPDGYTVFSADNGTLVFNPALFRKLPYDPDR
;
A
#
# COMPACT_ATOMS: atom_id res chain seq x y z
N MET A 1 16.11 -32.45 64.14
CA MET A 1 15.11 -31.78 63.29
C MET A 1 15.87 -31.08 62.19
N ASP A 2 16.02 -31.77 61.07
CA ASP A 2 16.92 -31.39 59.96
C ASP A 2 16.45 -30.13 59.25
N VAL A 3 17.28 -29.09 59.31
CA VAL A 3 17.11 -27.85 58.57
C VAL A 3 17.52 -28.11 57.12
N PHE A 4 16.55 -27.98 56.21
CA PHE A 4 16.73 -28.09 54.76
C PHE A 4 17.94 -27.26 54.28
N ARG A 5 19.02 -27.95 53.89
CA ARG A 5 20.18 -27.34 53.21
C ARG A 5 19.79 -27.00 51.76
N ILE A 6 19.33 -25.77 51.54
CA ILE A 6 19.18 -25.22 50.18
C ILE A 6 20.58 -25.10 49.57
N SER A 7 20.87 -25.94 48.58
CA SER A 7 22.12 -25.97 47.85
C SER A 7 22.29 -24.70 47.02
N ARG A 8 23.44 -24.02 47.17
CA ARG A 8 23.84 -22.86 46.35
C ARG A 8 23.83 -23.16 44.84
N ARG A 9 23.87 -24.44 44.44
CA ARG A 9 23.81 -24.88 43.04
C ARG A 9 22.41 -24.72 42.41
N SER A 10 21.35 -24.70 43.22
CA SER A 10 19.98 -24.49 42.72
C SER A 10 19.70 -23.02 42.38
N ALA A 11 20.53 -22.08 42.83
CA ALA A 11 20.36 -20.65 42.55
C ALA A 11 20.86 -20.22 41.16
N LEU A 12 21.70 -21.03 40.50
CA LEU A 12 22.27 -20.70 39.19
C LEU A 12 21.41 -21.17 38.00
N ALA A 13 20.50 -22.12 38.20
CA ALA A 13 19.60 -22.59 37.14
C ALA A 13 18.41 -21.66 36.87
N ALA A 14 18.12 -20.71 37.78
CA ALA A 14 17.00 -19.77 37.65
C ALA A 14 17.37 -18.45 36.92
N GLY A 15 18.65 -18.25 36.58
CA GLY A 15 19.15 -16.97 36.04
C GLY A 15 19.11 -16.83 34.51
N LEU A 16 18.69 -17.86 33.76
CA LEU A 16 18.76 -17.85 32.29
C LEU A 16 17.42 -17.64 31.59
N VAL A 17 16.44 -17.02 32.26
CA VAL A 17 15.31 -16.39 31.55
C VAL A 17 15.84 -15.05 31.05
N THR A 18 16.49 -15.10 29.89
CA THR A 18 16.84 -13.93 29.10
C THR A 18 15.60 -13.05 28.97
N VAL A 19 15.69 -11.84 29.53
CA VAL A 19 14.72 -10.77 29.31
C VAL A 19 14.78 -10.41 27.83
N MET A 20 13.99 -11.12 27.03
CA MET A 20 13.78 -10.78 25.64
C MET A 20 12.99 -9.47 25.65
N PRO A 21 13.57 -8.34 25.20
CA PRO A 21 12.83 -7.09 25.18
C PRO A 21 11.65 -7.29 24.24
N LEU A 22 10.45 -7.19 24.81
CA LEU A 22 9.19 -7.19 24.07
C LEU A 22 9.19 -5.93 23.20
N ARG A 23 9.80 -6.00 22.01
CA ARG A 23 9.72 -4.93 21.01
C ARG A 23 8.26 -4.85 20.60
N ARG A 24 7.54 -3.90 21.19
CA ARG A 24 6.21 -3.51 20.72
C ARG A 24 6.37 -3.12 19.25
N ALA A 25 5.81 -3.92 18.34
CA ALA A 25 5.70 -3.52 16.95
C ALA A 25 4.83 -2.26 16.92
N LEU A 26 5.45 -1.10 16.63
CA LEU A 26 4.69 0.09 16.29
C LEU A 26 4.18 -0.15 14.87
N ALA A 27 2.87 -0.31 14.71
CA ALA A 27 2.26 -0.26 13.39
C ALA A 27 2.66 1.07 12.75
N GLN A 28 3.22 1.02 11.54
CA GLN A 28 3.49 2.24 10.78
C GLN A 28 2.14 2.95 10.55
N ALA A 29 2.05 4.23 10.90
CA ALA A 29 0.87 5.01 10.63
C ALA A 29 0.76 5.26 9.12
N TYR A 30 -0.25 4.69 8.47
CA TYR A 30 -0.54 4.97 7.07
C TYR A 30 -1.52 6.16 6.96
N PRO A 31 -1.31 7.10 6.01
CA PRO A 31 -0.13 7.26 5.17
C PRO A 31 0.96 8.12 5.85
N ASP A 32 2.23 7.75 5.68
CA ASP A 32 3.41 8.48 6.20
C ASP A 32 4.23 9.20 5.11
N ARG A 33 3.82 9.08 3.85
CA ARG A 33 4.44 9.70 2.67
C ARG A 33 3.38 9.98 1.59
N PRO A 34 3.70 10.77 0.55
CA PRO A 34 2.77 11.05 -0.54
C PRO A 34 2.21 9.80 -1.21
N ILE A 35 0.94 9.87 -1.60
CA ILE A 35 0.24 8.82 -2.35
C ILE A 35 0.24 9.22 -3.82
N ARG A 36 0.72 8.32 -4.68
CA ARG A 36 0.72 8.46 -6.13
C ARG A 36 -0.64 8.04 -6.68
N TRP A 37 -1.24 8.85 -7.54
CA TRP A 37 -2.49 8.56 -8.22
C TRP A 37 -2.25 8.51 -9.72
N ILE A 38 -2.29 7.31 -10.29
CA ILE A 38 -2.15 7.09 -11.72
C ILE A 38 -3.49 7.35 -12.43
N VAL A 39 -3.46 8.23 -13.43
CA VAL A 39 -4.59 8.54 -14.30
C VAL A 39 -4.24 8.09 -15.73
N ALA A 40 -5.00 7.15 -16.30
CA ALA A 40 -4.74 6.59 -17.64
C ALA A 40 -5.15 7.50 -18.81
N TYR A 41 -5.28 8.80 -18.57
CA TYR A 41 -5.75 9.81 -19.53
C TYR A 41 -4.84 11.03 -19.52
N ALA A 42 -4.88 11.80 -20.61
CA ALA A 42 -4.10 13.01 -20.74
C ALA A 42 -4.46 14.05 -19.67
N ALA A 43 -3.47 14.85 -19.27
CA ALA A 43 -3.68 15.96 -18.34
C ALA A 43 -4.67 16.98 -18.90
N GLY A 44 -5.49 17.58 -18.03
CA GLY A 44 -6.54 18.53 -18.42
C GLY A 44 -7.84 17.89 -18.94
N GLY A 45 -7.88 16.57 -19.15
CA GLY A 45 -9.12 15.85 -19.47
C GLY A 45 -10.00 15.61 -18.23
N GLY A 46 -11.25 15.15 -18.44
CA GLY A 46 -12.23 14.97 -17.35
C GLY A 46 -11.74 14.10 -16.18
N THR A 47 -11.09 12.96 -16.47
CA THR A 47 -10.54 12.08 -15.43
C THR A 47 -9.42 12.75 -14.63
N ASP A 48 -8.57 13.55 -15.28
CA ASP A 48 -7.50 14.29 -14.63
C ASP A 48 -8.06 15.42 -13.75
N THR A 49 -9.04 16.17 -14.25
CA THR A 49 -9.73 17.21 -13.48
C THR A 49 -10.37 16.64 -12.23
N LEU A 50 -11.09 15.52 -12.34
CA LEU A 50 -11.68 14.83 -11.19
C LEU A 50 -10.61 14.38 -10.19
N ALA A 51 -9.52 13.76 -10.66
CA ALA A 51 -8.44 13.31 -9.80
C ALA A 51 -7.79 14.48 -9.04
N ARG A 52 -7.61 15.65 -9.67
CA ARG A 52 -7.04 16.83 -9.00
C ARG A 52 -7.97 17.42 -7.94
N ILE A 53 -9.27 17.50 -8.23
CA ILE A 53 -10.27 18.01 -7.27
C ILE A 53 -10.34 17.08 -6.04
N LEU A 54 -10.50 15.78 -6.28
CA LEU A 54 -10.58 14.79 -5.22
C LEU A 54 -9.25 14.65 -4.48
N GLY A 55 -8.12 14.67 -5.20
CA GLY A 55 -6.79 14.58 -4.64
C GLY A 55 -6.47 15.71 -3.66
N ALA A 56 -6.88 16.94 -3.99
CA ALA A 56 -6.75 18.08 -3.07
C ALA A 56 -7.55 17.86 -1.77
N ALA A 57 -8.81 17.42 -1.88
CA ALA A 57 -9.65 17.15 -0.71
C ALA A 57 -9.13 15.96 0.13
N MET A 58 -8.66 14.90 -0.52
CA MET A 58 -8.07 13.74 0.15
C MET A 58 -6.77 14.11 0.84
N SER A 59 -5.93 14.94 0.24
CA SER A 59 -4.68 15.38 0.83
C SER A 59 -4.90 16.09 2.17
N LEU A 60 -5.93 16.94 2.28
CA LEU A 60 -6.31 17.59 3.53
C LEU A 60 -6.73 16.59 4.61
N ARG A 61 -7.45 15.52 4.24
CA ARG A 61 -7.94 14.51 5.19
C ARG A 61 -6.87 13.53 5.62
N LEU A 62 -5.97 13.17 4.71
CA LEU A 62 -4.92 12.16 4.93
C LEU A 62 -3.64 12.76 5.52
N GLY A 63 -3.46 14.08 5.45
CA GLY A 63 -2.24 14.75 5.90
C GLY A 63 -1.02 14.47 5.01
N GLN A 64 -1.22 13.79 3.88
CA GLN A 64 -0.19 13.48 2.89
C GLN A 64 -0.62 13.97 1.51
N PRO A 65 0.32 14.44 0.66
CA PRO A 65 0.00 14.85 -0.71
C PRO A 65 -0.54 13.71 -1.57
N MET A 66 -1.53 14.00 -2.41
CA MET A 66 -1.96 13.16 -3.52
C MET A 66 -1.26 13.63 -4.80
N VAL A 67 -0.33 12.84 -5.34
CA VAL A 67 0.47 13.19 -6.51
C VAL A 67 -0.15 12.56 -7.76
N ILE A 68 -0.79 13.38 -8.59
CA ILE A 68 -1.43 12.93 -9.84
C ILE A 68 -0.37 12.70 -10.93
N GLU A 69 -0.34 11.48 -11.48
CA GLU A 69 0.53 11.10 -12.60
C GLU A 69 -0.31 10.64 -13.79
N ASN A 70 -0.26 11.39 -14.89
CA ASN A 70 -0.95 11.03 -16.13
C ASN A 70 -0.11 10.04 -16.95
N ARG A 71 -0.65 8.84 -17.21
CA ARG A 71 -0.06 7.80 -18.06
C ARG A 71 -1.04 7.36 -19.16
N PRO A 72 -1.30 8.20 -20.17
CA PRO A 72 -2.22 7.88 -21.26
C PRO A 72 -1.65 6.84 -22.24
N GLY A 73 -2.55 6.22 -23.01
CA GLY A 73 -2.22 5.41 -24.19
C GLY A 73 -2.70 3.97 -24.12
N ALA A 74 -2.65 3.30 -25.28
CA ALA A 74 -3.09 1.92 -25.50
C ALA A 74 -4.48 1.62 -24.90
N ALA A 75 -5.46 2.50 -25.14
CA ALA A 75 -6.81 2.39 -24.60
C ALA A 75 -6.83 2.19 -23.07
N THR A 76 -6.03 2.97 -22.32
CA THR A 76 -5.79 2.91 -20.85
C THR A 76 -4.85 1.82 -20.35
N ASN A 77 -4.46 0.85 -21.18
CA ASN A 77 -3.62 -0.28 -20.76
C ASN A 77 -2.26 0.13 -20.17
N ILE A 78 -1.66 1.23 -20.63
CA ILE A 78 -0.35 1.71 -20.11
C ILE A 78 -0.46 2.14 -18.65
N GLY A 79 -1.53 2.89 -18.31
CA GLY A 79 -1.78 3.33 -16.94
C GLY A 79 -2.16 2.15 -16.05
N ALA A 80 -3.01 1.24 -16.54
CA ALA A 80 -3.43 0.06 -15.82
C ALA A 80 -2.26 -0.89 -15.52
N GLU A 81 -1.38 -1.14 -16.49
CA GLU A 81 -0.16 -1.94 -16.27
C GLU A 81 0.76 -1.29 -15.22
N ALA A 82 0.94 0.03 -15.28
CA ALA A 82 1.75 0.74 -14.30
C ALA A 82 1.17 0.63 -12.88
N ALA A 83 -0.16 0.65 -12.74
CA ALA A 83 -0.85 0.44 -11.48
C ALA A 83 -0.69 -1.01 -11.00
N ALA A 84 -0.97 -1.99 -11.84
CA ALA A 84 -0.89 -3.41 -11.53
C ALA A 84 0.53 -3.86 -11.12
N ARG A 85 1.57 -3.21 -11.65
CA ARG A 85 2.98 -3.46 -11.28
C ARG A 85 3.46 -2.69 -10.04
N SER A 86 2.64 -1.82 -9.47
CA SER A 86 3.02 -1.03 -8.30
C SER A 86 3.03 -1.89 -7.03
N ALA A 87 3.77 -1.46 -6.01
CA ALA A 87 3.77 -2.13 -4.72
C ALA A 87 2.33 -2.11 -4.12
N PRO A 88 1.82 -3.24 -3.60
CA PRO A 88 0.51 -3.32 -2.98
C PRO A 88 0.54 -2.78 -1.53
N ASP A 89 1.10 -1.59 -1.34
CA ASP A 89 1.34 -0.95 -0.03
C ASP A 89 0.42 0.25 0.23
N GLY A 90 -0.55 0.50 -0.66
CA GLY A 90 -1.52 1.58 -0.57
C GLY A 90 -1.00 2.95 -0.99
N TYR A 91 0.25 3.09 -1.44
CA TYR A 91 0.80 4.38 -1.89
C TYR A 91 0.65 4.62 -3.38
N THR A 92 0.10 3.66 -4.13
CA THR A 92 -0.34 3.87 -5.50
C THR A 92 -1.83 3.56 -5.61
N VAL A 93 -2.60 4.51 -6.13
CA VAL A 93 -4.00 4.34 -6.51
C VAL A 93 -4.18 4.62 -7.99
N PHE A 94 -5.26 4.10 -8.58
CA PHE A 94 -5.52 4.16 -10.01
C PHE A 94 -6.97 4.57 -10.29
N SER A 95 -7.16 5.48 -11.25
CA SER A 95 -8.50 5.80 -11.77
C SER A 95 -8.97 4.70 -12.71
N ALA A 96 -9.66 3.70 -12.17
CA ALA A 96 -10.31 2.66 -12.96
C ALA A 96 -11.66 3.13 -13.50
N ASP A 97 -11.97 2.73 -14.73
CA ASP A 97 -13.21 3.06 -15.43
C ASP A 97 -13.72 1.86 -16.25
N ASN A 98 -14.88 2.01 -16.90
CA ASN A 98 -15.46 0.95 -17.72
C ASN A 98 -14.57 0.55 -18.90
N GLY A 99 -13.84 1.52 -19.48
CA GLY A 99 -12.85 1.23 -20.53
C GLY A 99 -11.83 0.21 -20.05
N THR A 100 -11.23 0.48 -18.90
CA THR A 100 -10.18 -0.34 -18.32
C THR A 100 -10.69 -1.68 -17.79
N LEU A 101 -11.80 -1.69 -17.04
CA LEU A 101 -12.23 -2.89 -16.31
C LEU A 101 -13.20 -3.80 -17.08
N VAL A 102 -13.92 -3.27 -18.07
CA VAL A 102 -15.00 -4.02 -18.74
C VAL A 102 -14.73 -4.15 -20.24
N PHE A 103 -14.41 -3.05 -20.92
CA PHE A 103 -14.28 -3.07 -22.37
C PHE A 103 -12.97 -3.71 -22.82
N ASN A 104 -11.84 -3.33 -22.21
CA ASN A 104 -10.54 -3.86 -22.58
C ASN A 104 -10.44 -5.40 -22.43
N PRO A 105 -10.94 -6.03 -21.34
CA PRO A 105 -10.97 -7.49 -21.23
C PRO A 105 -11.82 -8.17 -22.32
N ALA A 106 -12.87 -7.51 -22.79
CA ALA A 106 -13.71 -8.03 -23.88
C ALA A 106 -13.11 -7.81 -25.28
N LEU A 107 -12.31 -6.75 -25.45
CA LEU A 107 -11.81 -6.31 -26.75
C LEU A 107 -10.41 -6.84 -27.08
N PHE A 108 -9.54 -7.05 -26.09
CA PHE A 108 -8.17 -7.47 -26.30
C PHE A 108 -7.94 -8.92 -25.90
N ARG A 109 -7.34 -9.71 -26.81
CA ARG A 109 -6.99 -11.13 -26.53
C ARG A 109 -5.97 -11.30 -25.42
N LYS A 110 -5.11 -10.30 -25.19
CA LYS A 110 -4.06 -10.32 -24.17
C LYS A 110 -3.98 -8.94 -23.55
N LEU A 111 -4.13 -8.88 -22.23
CA LEU A 111 -3.97 -7.66 -21.45
C LEU A 111 -2.66 -7.69 -20.64
N PRO A 112 -2.06 -6.51 -20.37
CA PRO A 112 -0.90 -6.40 -19.50
C PRO A 112 -1.25 -6.26 -18.01
N TYR A 113 -2.54 -6.38 -17.65
CA TYR A 113 -3.05 -6.36 -16.28
C TYR A 113 -4.20 -7.37 -16.15
N ASP A 114 -4.55 -7.70 -14.90
CA ASP A 114 -5.69 -8.54 -14.53
C ASP A 114 -6.82 -7.61 -14.04
N PRO A 115 -8.00 -7.56 -14.68
CA PRO A 115 -9.08 -6.66 -14.26
C PRO A 115 -9.74 -7.06 -12.94
N ASP A 116 -9.53 -8.30 -12.47
CA ASP A 116 -10.15 -8.83 -11.25
C ASP A 116 -9.24 -8.70 -10.00
N ARG A 117 -8.04 -8.10 -10.15
CA ARG A 117 -7.02 -7.98 -9.09
C ARG A 117 -6.37 -6.61 -9.06
#